data_AF-A0A8X8ZSX0-F1
#
_entry.id   AF-A0A8X8ZSX0-F1
#
_cell.length_a   1.000
_cell.length_b   1.000
_cell.length_c   1.000
_cell.angle_alpha   90.00
_cell.angle_beta   90.00
_cell.angle_gamma   90.00
#
_symmetry.space_group_name_H-M   'P 1'
#
loop_
_entity.id
_entity.type
_entity.pdbx_description
1 polymer ?
#
loop_
_entity_poly.entity_id
_entity_poly.type
_entity_poly.pdbx_seq_one_letter_code
_entity_poly.pdbx_strand_id
1 'polypeptide(L)'
;MAQQSSSSSSSSVMMVELDDGFLLDGSESGWVEARIHCDHLASLSSDLLHIPTPDTPCHRCRKMFVMVGDKMMGNIFKRCQHPNENWLCLCCKDVLCSRFVNKHMLEHYQQTNHNLALSYSDLSVWCFSCDTYLNAQVMQPLHAAYETAYILKFGSAPPYRAIERVQTVGTEANASTGN
;
A
#
# COMPACT_ATOMS: atom_id res chain seq x y z
N MET A 1 -34.78 -57.57 12.05
CA MET A 1 -34.98 -56.56 13.12
C MET A 1 -33.63 -55.89 13.37
N ALA A 2 -33.57 -54.54 13.24
CA ALA A 2 -32.63 -53.56 13.86
C ALA A 2 -31.09 -53.82 13.79
N GLN A 3 -30.17 -52.86 13.62
CA GLN A 3 -30.19 -51.39 13.63
C GLN A 3 -28.83 -50.82 13.13
N GLN A 4 -28.88 -49.55 12.77
CA GLN A 4 -27.87 -48.50 12.47
C GLN A 4 -26.49 -48.58 13.18
N SER A 5 -25.44 -48.04 12.55
CA SER A 5 -24.92 -46.66 12.81
C SER A 5 -23.51 -46.44 12.27
N SER A 6 -23.29 -45.17 11.90
CA SER A 6 -22.13 -44.50 11.34
C SER A 6 -21.03 -44.20 12.37
N SER A 7 -19.74 -44.25 12.00
CA SER A 7 -18.71 -43.36 12.56
C SER A 7 -17.45 -43.30 11.68
N SER A 8 -17.03 -42.08 11.40
CA SER A 8 -15.75 -41.67 10.81
C SER A 8 -14.56 -42.02 11.71
N SER A 9 -13.35 -42.14 11.15
CA SER A 9 -12.19 -41.30 11.51
C SER A 9 -10.82 -41.87 11.06
N SER A 10 -9.95 -40.91 10.74
CA SER A 10 -8.49 -40.91 10.98
C SER A 10 -7.56 -41.68 10.03
N SER A 11 -7.02 -40.89 9.10
CA SER A 11 -5.59 -40.63 8.91
C SER A 11 -4.58 -41.73 9.23
N SER A 12 -3.81 -42.13 8.21
CA SER A 12 -2.39 -42.46 8.38
C SER A 12 -1.66 -42.04 7.11
N VAL A 13 -0.84 -41.00 7.25
CA VAL A 13 0.14 -40.55 6.26
C VAL A 13 1.25 -41.60 6.13
N MET A 14 1.60 -41.94 4.90
CA MET A 14 2.83 -42.66 4.56
C MET A 14 3.48 -41.85 3.44
N MET A 15 4.52 -41.09 3.80
CA MET A 15 5.42 -40.47 2.83
C MET A 15 6.37 -41.53 2.27
N VAL A 16 7.08 -41.14 1.21
CA VAL A 16 8.00 -41.87 0.33
C VAL A 16 7.26 -42.54 -0.84
N GLU A 17 7.55 -42.22 -2.09
CA GLU A 17 8.88 -42.14 -2.67
C GLU A 17 9.06 -40.97 -3.66
N LEU A 18 10.28 -40.43 -3.69
CA LEU A 18 10.77 -39.56 -4.75
C LEU A 18 10.95 -40.44 -6.00
N ASP A 19 10.05 -40.30 -6.97
CA ASP A 19 10.29 -40.76 -8.33
C ASP A 19 10.27 -39.57 -9.29
N ASP A 20 11.19 -39.65 -10.22
CA ASP A 20 11.70 -38.60 -11.08
C ASP A 20 10.62 -37.99 -11.98
N GLY A 21 10.57 -36.66 -12.03
CA GLY A 21 9.83 -35.93 -13.07
C GLY A 21 8.64 -35.11 -12.58
N PHE A 22 8.91 -33.84 -12.27
CA PHE A 22 7.97 -32.80 -12.68
C PHE A 22 8.72 -31.48 -12.89
N LEU A 23 8.78 -31.07 -14.15
CA LEU A 23 8.93 -29.69 -14.57
C LEU A 23 7.98 -28.81 -13.74
N LEU A 24 8.49 -28.17 -12.71
CA LEU A 24 7.84 -26.99 -12.13
C LEU A 24 8.52 -25.77 -12.72
N ASP A 25 8.33 -25.61 -14.04
CA ASP A 25 8.18 -24.29 -14.64
C ASP A 25 6.89 -23.67 -14.07
N GLY A 26 6.98 -23.23 -12.82
CA GLY A 26 6.09 -22.25 -12.24
C GLY A 26 6.85 -20.94 -12.32
N SER A 27 6.55 -20.02 -13.23
CA SER A 27 5.29 -19.31 -13.13
C SER A 27 5.11 -18.39 -14.34
N GLU A 28 4.32 -18.84 -15.31
CA GLU A 28 3.57 -17.95 -16.22
C GLU A 28 2.34 -17.35 -15.51
N SER A 29 2.49 -17.06 -14.22
CA SER A 29 1.51 -16.29 -13.47
C SER A 29 1.85 -14.84 -13.72
N GLY A 30 1.08 -14.15 -14.56
CA GLY A 30 1.25 -12.73 -14.91
C GLY A 30 1.10 -11.73 -13.75
N TRP A 31 1.53 -12.09 -12.55
CA TRP A 31 1.69 -11.19 -11.42
C TRP A 31 2.95 -10.36 -11.65
N VAL A 32 2.75 -9.07 -11.92
CA VAL A 32 3.87 -8.13 -12.02
C VAL A 32 4.42 -7.91 -10.62
N GLU A 33 5.65 -8.37 -10.37
CA GLU A 33 6.35 -8.10 -9.12
C GLU A 33 6.54 -6.59 -8.93
N ALA A 34 6.28 -6.10 -7.72
CA ALA A 34 6.49 -4.69 -7.39
C ALA A 34 7.97 -4.33 -7.50
N ARG A 35 8.29 -3.23 -8.19
CA ARG A 35 9.68 -2.79 -8.35
C ARG A 35 10.25 -2.33 -7.01
N ILE A 36 11.55 -2.58 -6.84
CA ILE A 36 12.33 -2.15 -5.67
C ILE A 36 13.20 -0.91 -5.95
N HIS A 37 13.13 -0.36 -7.17
CA HIS A 37 13.84 0.86 -7.56
C HIS A 37 12.91 1.76 -8.40
N CYS A 38 13.07 3.07 -8.26
CA CYS A 38 12.35 4.06 -9.07
C CYS A 38 13.08 5.41 -9.02
N ASP A 39 13.36 6.00 -10.19
CA ASP A 39 14.05 7.30 -10.27
C ASP A 39 13.15 8.47 -9.84
N HIS A 40 11.84 8.23 -9.76
CA HIS A 40 10.86 9.23 -9.35
C HIS A 40 10.75 9.40 -7.83
N LEU A 41 11.53 8.66 -7.01
CA LEU A 41 11.59 8.86 -5.56
C LEU A 41 12.08 10.26 -5.18
N ALA A 42 12.85 10.93 -6.05
CA ALA A 42 13.27 12.31 -5.84
C ALA A 42 12.09 13.31 -5.78
N SER A 43 10.91 12.93 -6.26
CA SER A 43 9.70 13.77 -6.20
C SER A 43 8.92 13.66 -4.88
N LEU A 44 9.39 12.83 -3.93
CA LEU A 44 8.75 12.67 -2.63
C LEU A 44 8.79 13.96 -1.81
N SER A 45 7.76 14.16 -1.01
CA SER A 45 7.74 15.21 0.01
C SER A 45 8.84 14.98 1.04
N SER A 46 9.44 16.06 1.55
CA SER A 46 10.44 15.98 2.62
C SER A 46 9.86 15.52 3.97
N ASP A 47 8.53 15.59 4.14
CA ASP A 47 7.85 15.20 5.38
C ASP A 47 6.79 14.14 5.09
N LEU A 48 7.15 12.87 5.27
CA LEU A 48 6.25 11.72 5.10
C LEU A 48 5.76 11.13 6.44
N LEU A 49 6.05 11.82 7.55
CA LEU A 49 5.60 11.42 8.89
C LEU A 49 4.24 12.04 9.24
N HIS A 50 3.92 13.19 8.66
CA HIS A 50 2.64 13.87 8.85
C HIS A 50 1.80 13.77 7.58
N ILE A 51 1.17 12.61 7.40
CA ILE A 51 0.25 12.37 6.29
C ILE A 51 -1.21 12.40 6.78
N PRO A 52 -2.17 12.78 5.91
CA PRO A 52 -3.60 12.71 6.22
C PRO A 52 -4.06 11.30 6.62
N THR A 53 -5.19 11.23 7.32
CA THR A 53 -5.81 9.95 7.73
C THR A 53 -6.53 9.28 6.55
N PRO A 54 -6.70 7.94 6.56
CA PRO A 54 -7.43 7.22 5.51
C PRO A 54 -8.89 7.67 5.34
N ASP A 55 -9.52 8.21 6.39
CA ASP A 55 -10.88 8.78 6.33
C ASP A 55 -10.95 10.15 5.63
N THR A 56 -9.81 10.74 5.28
CA THR A 56 -9.76 12.04 4.61
C THR A 56 -10.49 11.95 3.27
N PRO A 57 -11.54 12.77 3.04
CA PRO A 57 -12.29 12.73 1.80
C PRO A 57 -11.45 13.29 0.64
N CYS A 58 -11.74 12.85 -0.58
CA CYS A 58 -11.11 13.41 -1.76
C CYS A 58 -11.33 14.93 -1.87
N HIS A 59 -10.24 15.69 -2.00
CA HIS A 59 -10.24 17.16 -2.08
C HIS A 59 -11.03 17.73 -3.27
N ARG A 60 -11.21 16.93 -4.33
CA ARG A 60 -11.91 17.34 -5.57
C ARG A 60 -13.35 16.82 -5.69
N CYS A 61 -13.75 15.83 -4.89
CA CYS A 61 -15.12 15.29 -4.91
C CYS A 61 -16.09 16.33 -4.30
N ARG A 62 -16.72 17.18 -5.13
CA ARG A 62 -17.72 18.17 -4.69
C ARG A 62 -18.96 17.49 -4.10
N LYS A 63 -19.41 17.99 -2.94
CA LYS A 63 -20.77 17.79 -2.45
C LYS A 63 -21.67 18.84 -3.11
N MET A 64 -22.27 18.52 -4.26
CA MET A 64 -23.34 19.37 -4.80
C MET A 64 -24.63 19.04 -4.07
N PHE A 65 -25.12 20.00 -3.29
CA PHE A 65 -26.48 20.00 -2.77
C PHE A 65 -27.36 20.74 -3.79
N VAL A 66 -28.34 20.05 -4.37
CA VAL A 66 -29.36 20.69 -5.21
C VAL A 66 -30.57 20.99 -4.33
N MET A 67 -31.02 22.23 -4.32
CA MET A 67 -32.28 22.63 -3.68
C MET A 67 -33.42 22.35 -4.67
N VAL A 68 -34.41 21.53 -4.29
CA VAL A 68 -35.66 21.35 -5.05
C VAL A 68 -36.83 21.79 -4.15
N GLY A 69 -37.28 23.04 -4.33
CA GLY A 69 -38.24 23.68 -3.42
C GLY A 69 -37.68 23.84 -1.99
N ASP A 70 -38.55 23.80 -0.97
CA ASP A 70 -38.17 23.92 0.45
C ASP A 70 -37.68 22.60 1.08
N LYS A 71 -37.49 21.54 0.27
CA LYS A 71 -37.10 20.21 0.75
C LYS A 71 -35.70 19.84 0.27
N MET A 72 -34.85 19.41 1.21
CA MET A 72 -33.60 18.70 0.90
C MET A 72 -33.94 17.32 0.32
N MET A 73 -34.05 17.20 -1.00
CA MET A 73 -34.20 15.89 -1.63
C MET A 73 -33.37 15.82 -2.91
N GLY A 74 -32.28 15.04 -2.88
CA GLY A 74 -31.57 14.59 -4.08
C GLY A 74 -30.14 15.12 -4.23
N ASN A 75 -29.17 14.28 -3.85
CA ASN A 75 -27.76 14.46 -4.16
C ASN A 75 -27.55 14.16 -5.66
N ILE A 76 -27.21 15.13 -6.51
CA ILE A 76 -26.52 14.83 -7.77
C ILE A 76 -25.11 14.36 -7.36
N PHE A 77 -24.93 13.05 -7.30
CA PHE A 77 -23.75 12.41 -6.75
C PHE A 77 -22.50 12.66 -7.61
N LYS A 78 -21.50 13.35 -7.05
CA LYS A 78 -20.09 13.01 -7.24
C LYS A 78 -19.36 12.92 -5.89
N ARG A 79 -20.03 12.38 -4.87
CA ARG A 79 -19.28 11.84 -3.73
C ARG A 79 -18.54 10.60 -4.21
N CYS A 80 -17.26 10.55 -3.88
CA CYS A 80 -16.49 9.33 -3.93
C CYS A 80 -17.24 8.28 -3.11
N GLN A 81 -17.86 7.29 -3.77
CA GLN A 81 -18.71 6.28 -3.10
C GLN A 81 -17.89 5.38 -2.16
N HIS A 82 -16.56 5.45 -2.27
CA HIS A 82 -15.61 4.66 -1.50
C HIS A 82 -14.52 5.59 -0.92
N PRO A 83 -14.74 6.22 0.26
CA PRO A 83 -13.70 7.00 0.92
C PRO A 83 -12.45 6.16 1.24
N ASN A 84 -12.63 4.85 1.44
CA ASN A 84 -11.56 3.89 1.71
C ASN A 84 -10.65 3.64 0.49
N GLU A 85 -11.05 4.07 -0.71
CA GLU A 85 -10.29 3.97 -1.97
C GLU A 85 -9.60 5.29 -2.35
N ASN A 86 -9.50 6.21 -1.41
CA ASN A 86 -8.70 7.40 -1.63
C ASN A 86 -7.21 7.06 -1.66
N TRP A 87 -6.50 7.78 -2.50
CA TRP A 87 -5.06 7.72 -2.67
C TRP A 87 -4.47 9.00 -2.11
N LEU A 88 -3.31 8.87 -1.48
CA LEU A 88 -2.49 9.97 -0.98
C LEU A 88 -1.38 10.24 -1.99
N CYS A 89 -1.25 11.47 -2.46
CA CYS A 89 -0.09 11.89 -3.23
C CYS A 89 1.12 12.02 -2.29
N LEU A 90 2.21 11.28 -2.55
CA LEU A 90 3.40 11.32 -1.70
C LEU A 90 4.30 12.54 -1.97
N CYS A 91 4.01 13.32 -3.02
CA CYS A 91 4.73 14.54 -3.35
C CYS A 91 4.17 15.76 -2.60
N CYS A 92 2.84 15.92 -2.56
CA CYS A 92 2.16 17.10 -2.00
C CYS A 92 1.14 16.82 -0.89
N LYS A 93 0.92 15.55 -0.53
CA LYS A 93 -0.02 15.10 0.50
C LYS A 93 -1.51 15.31 0.20
N ASP A 94 -1.86 15.65 -1.05
CA ASP A 94 -3.27 15.69 -1.45
C ASP A 94 -3.91 14.30 -1.40
N VAL A 95 -5.13 14.25 -0.86
CA VAL A 95 -5.95 13.03 -0.85
C VAL A 95 -7.00 13.13 -1.95
N LEU A 96 -6.94 12.19 -2.90
CA LEU A 96 -7.79 12.17 -4.07
C LEU A 96 -8.30 10.77 -4.32
N CYS A 97 -9.49 10.61 -4.87
CA CYS A 97 -9.98 9.27 -5.20
C CYS A 97 -9.11 8.59 -6.25
N SER A 98 -9.07 7.27 -6.18
CA SER A 98 -8.30 6.43 -7.09
C SER A 98 -8.56 6.73 -8.56
N ARG A 99 -7.63 6.25 -9.40
CA ARG A 99 -7.78 6.25 -10.85
C ARG A 99 -8.99 5.44 -11.37
N PHE A 100 -9.59 4.61 -10.52
CA PHE A 100 -10.73 3.75 -10.89
C PHE A 100 -12.08 4.35 -10.50
N VAL A 101 -12.12 5.31 -9.56
CA VAL A 101 -13.37 5.95 -9.11
C VAL A 101 -13.73 7.17 -9.98
N ASN A 102 -13.22 8.37 -9.66
CA ASN A 102 -13.43 9.59 -10.48
C ASN A 102 -12.14 10.08 -11.16
N LYS A 103 -11.05 9.30 -11.11
CA LYS A 103 -9.77 9.64 -11.76
C LYS A 103 -9.06 10.89 -11.23
N HIS A 104 -9.50 11.49 -10.12
CA HIS A 104 -8.88 12.71 -9.62
C HIS A 104 -7.38 12.57 -9.31
N MET A 105 -6.91 11.41 -8.81
CA MET A 105 -5.46 11.21 -8.61
C MET A 105 -4.69 11.12 -9.94
N LEU A 106 -5.32 10.54 -10.98
CA LEU A 106 -4.73 10.49 -12.32
C LEU A 106 -4.66 11.89 -12.96
N GLU A 107 -5.73 12.66 -12.86
CA GLU A 107 -5.77 14.06 -13.32
C GLU A 107 -4.74 14.92 -12.58
N HIS A 108 -4.57 14.69 -11.28
CA HIS A 108 -3.58 15.38 -10.46
C HIS A 108 -2.16 15.10 -10.96
N TYR A 109 -1.82 13.83 -11.18
CA TYR A 109 -0.54 13.47 -11.80
C TYR A 109 -0.34 14.20 -13.14
N GLN A 110 -1.34 14.24 -14.01
CA GLN A 110 -1.24 14.92 -15.31
C GLN A 110 -1.04 16.44 -15.19
N GLN A 111 -1.55 17.06 -14.12
CA GLN A 111 -1.49 18.51 -13.92
C GLN A 111 -0.20 18.95 -13.21
N THR A 112 0.27 18.18 -12.23
CA THR A 112 1.38 18.58 -11.36
C THR A 112 2.66 17.78 -11.61
N ASN A 113 2.58 16.71 -12.40
CA ASN A 113 3.64 15.73 -12.60
C ASN A 113 4.08 15.04 -11.29
N HIS A 114 3.17 14.90 -10.33
CA HIS A 114 3.41 14.15 -9.10
C HIS A 114 3.29 12.64 -9.34
N ASN A 115 4.43 11.98 -9.44
CA ASN A 115 4.51 10.61 -9.93
C ASN A 115 4.07 9.54 -8.93
N LEU A 116 4.11 9.83 -7.63
CA LEU A 116 3.99 8.83 -6.58
C LEU A 116 2.71 9.01 -5.75
N ALA A 117 1.96 7.93 -5.60
CA ALA A 117 0.77 7.90 -4.75
C ALA A 117 0.68 6.60 -3.95
N LEU A 118 0.17 6.69 -2.72
CA LEU A 118 -0.12 5.57 -1.82
C LEU A 118 -1.62 5.32 -1.79
N SER A 119 -2.05 4.07 -1.91
CA SER A 119 -3.46 3.68 -1.79
C SER A 119 -3.79 3.38 -0.33
N TYR A 120 -4.81 4.03 0.25
CA TYR A 120 -5.24 3.69 1.62
C TYR A 120 -5.95 2.34 1.71
N SER A 121 -6.45 1.78 0.60
CA SER A 121 -7.19 0.49 0.60
C SER A 121 -6.31 -0.71 0.90
N ASP A 122 -5.07 -0.70 0.45
CA ASP A 122 -4.14 -1.83 0.46
C ASP A 122 -2.70 -1.43 0.81
N LEU A 123 -2.45 -0.14 1.04
CA LEU A 123 -1.14 0.43 1.37
C LEU A 123 -0.07 0.21 0.29
N SER A 124 -0.48 -0.12 -0.94
CA SER A 124 0.42 -0.19 -2.08
C SER A 124 0.82 1.21 -2.54
N VAL A 125 2.03 1.31 -3.09
CA VAL A 125 2.55 2.54 -3.69
C VAL A 125 2.60 2.37 -5.20
N TRP A 126 2.04 3.35 -5.91
CA TRP A 126 1.98 3.39 -7.36
C TRP A 126 2.84 4.51 -7.91
N CYS A 127 3.58 4.22 -8.98
CA CYS A 127 4.27 5.23 -9.78
C CYS A 127 3.56 5.42 -11.12
N PHE A 128 3.03 6.62 -11.37
CA PHE A 128 2.32 6.93 -12.61
C PHE A 128 3.22 7.01 -13.84
N SER A 129 4.43 7.54 -13.71
CA SER A 129 5.38 7.63 -14.83
C SER A 129 5.93 6.26 -15.24
N CYS A 130 6.19 5.37 -14.27
CA CYS A 130 6.67 4.02 -14.54
C CYS A 130 5.55 2.99 -14.79
N ASP A 131 4.29 3.39 -14.63
CA ASP A 131 3.10 2.52 -14.72
C ASP A 131 3.25 1.20 -13.92
N THR A 132 3.80 1.28 -12.71
CA THR A 132 4.12 0.09 -11.89
C THR A 132 3.93 0.33 -10.40
N TYR A 133 3.63 -0.74 -9.67
CA TYR A 133 3.68 -0.76 -8.22
C TYR A 133 5.13 -0.79 -7.71
N LEU A 134 5.34 -0.15 -6.55
CA LEU A 134 6.61 -0.07 -5.85
C LEU A 134 6.52 -0.80 -4.50
N ASN A 135 7.60 -1.48 -4.13
CA ASN A 135 7.69 -2.17 -2.86
C ASN A 135 8.09 -1.20 -1.74
N ALA A 136 7.08 -0.64 -1.06
CA ALA A 136 7.28 0.30 0.04
C ALA A 136 7.96 -0.31 1.27
N GLN A 137 8.01 -1.63 1.42
CA GLN A 137 8.69 -2.29 2.52
C GLN A 137 10.20 -2.42 2.31
N VAL A 138 10.68 -2.41 1.06
CA VAL A 138 12.12 -2.52 0.75
C VAL A 138 12.73 -1.14 0.53
N MET A 139 11.97 -0.23 -0.06
CA MET A 139 12.46 1.09 -0.46
C MET A 139 12.49 2.06 0.74
N GLN A 140 13.68 2.32 1.28
CA GLN A 140 13.90 3.22 2.42
C GLN A 140 13.15 4.57 2.33
N PRO A 141 13.10 5.28 1.17
CA PRO A 141 12.40 6.56 1.08
C PRO A 141 10.88 6.47 1.32
N LEU A 142 10.29 5.29 1.18
CA LEU A 142 8.85 5.06 1.33
C LEU A 142 8.48 4.51 2.70
N HIS A 143 9.46 4.05 3.51
CA HIS A 143 9.22 3.43 4.82
C HIS A 143 8.40 4.33 5.74
N ALA A 144 8.80 5.60 5.87
CA ALA A 144 8.12 6.56 6.74
C ALA A 144 6.63 6.74 6.37
N ALA A 145 6.34 6.89 5.07
CA ALA A 145 4.96 7.01 4.59
C ALA A 145 4.16 5.73 4.84
N TYR A 146 4.77 4.57 4.55
CA TYR A 146 4.13 3.27 4.71
C TYR A 146 3.82 2.95 6.17
N GLU A 147 4.80 3.11 7.07
CA GLU A 147 4.63 2.89 8.51
C GLU A 147 3.54 3.80 9.08
N THR A 148 3.59 5.09 8.74
CA THR A 148 2.58 6.05 9.20
C THR A 148 1.19 5.67 8.68
N ALA A 149 1.05 5.36 7.39
CA ALA A 149 -0.22 4.96 6.81
C ALA A 149 -0.75 3.65 7.41
N TYR A 150 0.15 2.71 7.73
CA TYR A 150 -0.18 1.45 8.38
C TYR A 150 -0.74 1.70 9.79
N ILE A 151 -0.05 2.51 10.61
CA ILE A 151 -0.49 2.85 11.96
C ILE A 151 -1.83 3.59 11.91
N LEU A 152 -2.00 4.54 10.99
CA LEU A 152 -3.26 5.28 10.84
C LEU A 152 -4.43 4.36 10.45
N LYS A 153 -4.16 3.30 9.69
CA LYS A 153 -5.19 2.37 9.23
C LYS A 153 -5.53 1.28 10.25
N PHE A 154 -4.53 0.71 10.91
CA PHE A 154 -4.68 -0.49 11.74
C PHE A 154 -4.53 -0.20 13.25
N GLY A 155 -4.07 0.99 13.63
CA GLY A 155 -3.83 1.37 15.03
C GLY A 155 -2.59 0.75 15.65
N SER A 156 -1.80 -0.01 14.91
CA SER A 156 -0.56 -0.66 15.37
C SER A 156 0.56 -0.53 14.34
N ALA A 157 1.81 -0.72 14.76
CA ALA A 157 2.94 -0.78 13.84
C ALA A 157 2.82 -1.98 12.87
N PRO A 158 3.37 -1.89 11.65
CA PRO A 158 3.41 -3.02 10.72
C PRO A 158 4.19 -4.19 11.32
N PRO A 159 3.75 -5.45 11.10
CA PRO A 159 4.54 -6.63 11.44
C PRO A 159 5.80 -6.61 10.57
N TYR A 160 6.90 -6.13 11.13
CA TYR A 160 8.14 -5.90 10.41
C TYR A 160 8.72 -7.23 9.89
N ARG A 161 9.16 -7.27 8.63
CA ARG A 161 10.31 -8.12 8.26
C ARG A 161 11.55 -7.28 8.51
N ALA A 162 12.39 -7.73 9.42
CA ALA A 162 13.66 -7.12 9.78
C ALA A 162 14.51 -6.82 8.54
N ILE A 163 14.50 -5.58 8.05
CA ILE A 163 15.62 -5.07 7.24
C ILE A 163 16.64 -4.61 8.27
N GLU A 164 17.60 -5.48 8.53
CA GLU A 164 18.73 -5.21 9.40
C GLU A 164 19.32 -3.84 9.06
N ARG A 165 19.18 -2.89 9.99
CA ARG A 165 20.00 -1.68 9.97
C ARG A 165 21.43 -2.16 10.16
N VAL A 166 22.21 -2.24 9.08
CA VAL A 166 23.66 -2.24 9.18
C VAL A 166 24.04 -0.91 9.81
N GLN A 167 24.18 -0.93 11.14
CA GLN A 167 24.84 0.12 11.88
C GLN A 167 26.31 0.06 11.44
N THR A 168 26.73 0.96 10.56
CA THR A 168 28.15 1.31 10.48
C THR A 168 28.50 1.99 11.79
N VAL A 169 28.93 1.18 12.76
CA VAL A 169 29.54 1.64 14.00
C VAL A 169 30.73 2.52 13.61
N GLY A 170 30.69 3.79 14.03
CA GLY A 170 31.80 4.71 13.86
C GLY A 170 33.02 4.19 14.59
N THR A 171 34.15 4.12 13.88
CA THR A 171 35.46 3.89 14.50
C THR A 171 35.87 5.17 15.21
N GLU A 172 35.59 5.24 16.50
CA GLU A 172 36.17 6.18 17.45
C GLU A 172 37.65 5.80 17.72
N ALA A 173 38.58 6.50 17.08
CA ALA A 173 40.00 6.42 17.39
C ALA A 173 40.31 7.33 18.59
N ASN A 174 40.22 6.78 19.80
CA ASN A 174 40.91 7.31 20.97
C ASN A 174 42.39 6.87 20.90
N ALA A 175 43.29 7.82 20.73
CA ALA A 175 44.70 7.64 21.05
C ALA A 175 45.11 8.70 22.10
N SER A 176 44.96 8.32 23.36
CA SER A 176 45.58 8.96 24.52
C SER A 176 46.70 8.05 25.01
N THR A 177 47.93 8.57 25.12
CA THR A 177 49.08 8.21 26.01
C THR A 177 50.32 8.79 25.30
N GLY A 178 51.10 9.74 25.81
CA GLY A 178 51.59 9.92 27.17
C GLY A 178 53.03 9.41 27.27
N ASN A 179 54.01 10.22 26.85
CA ASN A 179 55.31 10.42 27.53
C ASN A 179 56.05 11.62 26.90
#